data_AF-A0A9E1NZY9-F1
#
_entry.id   AF-A0A9E1NZY9-F1
#
_cell.length_a   1.000
_cell.length_b   1.000
_cell.length_c   1.000
_cell.angle_alpha   90.00
_cell.angle_beta   90.00
_cell.angle_gamma   90.00
#
_symmetry.space_group_name_H-M   'P 1'
#
loop_
_entity.id
_entity.type
_entity.pdbx_description
1 polymer ?
#
loop_
_entity_poly.entity_id
_entity_poly.type
_entity_poly.pdbx_seq_one_letter_code
_entity_poly.pdbx_strand_id
1 'polypeptide(L)'
;MRVFRVNHLAVLFAVIAIGFSSLANAGRAQEFTPFPETDSYAGVFAQMNAARKRAVASDKLLMYVMGANWCHDSLAFVRMMGNPEIAALLDKNYEVLLINVGYFEYIRDIITRYGEPIVYGTPTVLVVEPESDALLNRATLPFWRNADVISLDQSRAYFEAFSPGQQPPPKGIRSAVLAQALDDITRFEQRQAERLYEALEKLGVLLKAQDNGEKPEGFMQKWNNVAKMRGAITGDLQALRARAARQAAAGETDIQLEFPHYSLFTD
;
A
#
# COMPACT_ATOMS: atom_id res chain seq x y z
N MET A 1 59.39 -76.79 31.34
CA MET A 1 60.16 -76.24 30.21
C MET A 1 59.49 -74.93 29.79
N ARG A 2 60.25 -73.82 29.85
CA ARG A 2 59.96 -72.42 29.44
C ARG A 2 58.90 -71.61 30.22
N VAL A 3 59.46 -70.82 31.14
CA VAL A 3 59.00 -69.52 31.68
C VAL A 3 58.91 -68.48 30.56
N PHE A 4 58.00 -67.49 30.62
CA PHE A 4 58.25 -66.06 30.32
C PHE A 4 56.99 -65.17 30.55
N ARG A 5 57.09 -64.27 31.56
CA ARG A 5 56.73 -62.81 31.61
C ARG A 5 55.32 -62.32 31.20
N VAL A 6 54.77 -61.16 31.61
CA VAL A 6 54.97 -60.07 32.59
C VAL A 6 53.66 -59.23 32.55
N ASN A 7 53.30 -58.60 33.66
CA ASN A 7 52.23 -57.60 33.84
C ASN A 7 52.15 -56.54 32.72
N HIS A 8 50.93 -56.14 32.32
CA HIS A 8 50.58 -54.73 32.10
C HIS A 8 49.09 -54.45 32.38
N LEU A 9 48.90 -53.40 33.17
CA LEU A 9 47.67 -52.70 33.52
C LEU A 9 47.04 -52.04 32.27
N ALA A 10 45.72 -52.16 32.05
CA ALA A 10 45.00 -51.23 31.18
C ALA A 10 43.52 -51.10 31.62
N VAL A 11 43.12 -49.84 31.76
CA VAL A 11 41.89 -49.30 32.33
C VAL A 11 40.76 -49.25 31.29
N LEU A 12 39.52 -49.24 31.79
CA LEU A 12 38.24 -48.91 31.13
C LEU A 12 38.32 -47.95 29.93
N PHE A 13 37.48 -48.18 28.91
CA PHE A 13 36.34 -47.33 28.52
C PHE A 13 35.81 -47.84 27.16
N ALA A 14 34.60 -48.41 27.13
CA ALA A 14 33.89 -48.68 25.88
C ALA A 14 32.67 -47.76 25.80
N VAL A 15 32.74 -46.85 24.83
CA VAL A 15 31.82 -45.76 24.53
C VAL A 15 30.46 -46.31 24.08
N ILE A 16 29.38 -45.92 24.76
CA ILE A 16 28.00 -46.11 24.30
C ILE A 16 27.75 -45.08 23.20
N ALA A 17 27.67 -45.54 21.95
CA ALA A 17 27.25 -44.70 20.82
C ALA A 17 25.72 -44.53 20.85
N ILE A 18 25.24 -43.45 21.46
CA ILE A 18 23.85 -43.00 21.34
C ILE A 18 23.73 -42.28 19.99
N GLY A 19 23.08 -42.94 19.02
CA GLY A 19 22.73 -42.31 17.75
C GLY A 19 21.71 -41.19 17.98
N PHE A 20 22.15 -39.95 17.92
CA PHE A 20 21.27 -38.79 17.79
C PHE A 20 20.75 -38.74 16.34
N SER A 21 19.58 -39.32 16.10
CA SER A 21 18.80 -39.04 14.90
C SER A 21 18.22 -37.63 15.03
N SER A 22 18.97 -36.63 14.57
CA SER A 22 18.46 -35.28 14.38
C SER A 22 17.44 -35.30 13.24
N LEU A 23 16.16 -35.46 13.58
CA LEU A 23 15.05 -35.02 12.73
C LEU A 23 15.15 -33.50 12.60
N ALA A 24 15.87 -33.04 11.59
CA ALA A 24 15.83 -31.65 11.16
C ALA A 24 14.44 -31.39 10.56
N ASN A 25 13.46 -31.08 11.42
CA ASN A 25 12.20 -30.52 10.99
C ASN A 25 12.47 -29.05 10.60
N ALA A 26 13.02 -28.84 9.41
CA ALA A 26 13.04 -27.54 8.78
C ALA A 26 11.58 -27.19 8.42
N GLY A 27 10.83 -26.71 9.41
CA GLY A 27 9.53 -26.11 9.17
C GLY A 27 9.75 -24.96 8.20
N ARG A 28 9.32 -25.13 6.95
CA ARG A 28 9.21 -24.04 5.99
C ARG A 28 8.36 -22.97 6.67
N ALA A 29 8.95 -21.83 7.00
CA ALA A 29 8.20 -20.71 7.55
C ALA A 29 7.02 -20.45 6.61
N GLN A 30 5.80 -20.44 7.17
CA GLN A 30 4.60 -20.14 6.38
C GLN A 30 4.77 -18.76 5.76
N GLU A 31 4.55 -18.69 4.45
CA GLU A 31 4.69 -17.45 3.71
C GLU A 31 3.64 -16.43 4.18
N PHE A 32 4.09 -15.24 4.56
CA PHE A 32 3.22 -14.18 5.08
C PHE A 32 2.46 -13.51 3.93
N THR A 33 1.21 -13.95 3.73
CA THR A 33 0.33 -13.55 2.61
C THR A 33 -0.97 -12.92 3.13
N PRO A 34 -0.91 -11.73 3.75
CA PRO A 34 -2.06 -11.15 4.43
C PRO A 34 -3.18 -10.65 3.50
N PHE A 35 -2.89 -10.36 2.23
CA PHE A 35 -3.89 -9.92 1.28
C PHE A 35 -4.56 -11.15 0.63
N PRO A 36 -5.85 -11.42 0.89
CA PRO A 36 -6.53 -12.58 0.31
C PRO A 36 -6.63 -12.43 -1.21
N GLU A 37 -6.73 -13.53 -1.95
CA GLU A 37 -6.94 -13.46 -3.40
C GLU A 37 -8.25 -12.74 -3.74
N THR A 38 -8.21 -11.94 -4.80
CA THR A 38 -9.38 -11.27 -5.37
C THR A 38 -9.67 -11.84 -6.76
N ASP A 39 -10.91 -12.25 -7.00
CA ASP A 39 -11.35 -12.85 -8.26
C ASP A 39 -12.23 -11.93 -9.13
N SER A 40 -12.84 -10.89 -8.52
CA SER A 40 -13.81 -10.02 -9.18
C SER A 40 -14.08 -8.73 -8.40
N TYR A 41 -14.43 -7.65 -9.10
CA TYR A 41 -14.93 -6.43 -8.47
C TYR A 41 -16.21 -6.65 -7.66
N ALA A 42 -17.09 -7.56 -8.10
CA ALA A 42 -18.32 -7.89 -7.36
C ALA A 42 -17.99 -8.47 -5.97
N GLY A 43 -17.01 -9.37 -5.89
CA GLY A 43 -16.51 -9.90 -4.63
C GLY A 43 -15.90 -8.81 -3.73
N VAL A 44 -15.07 -7.93 -4.30
CA VAL A 44 -14.50 -6.80 -3.55
C VAL A 44 -15.58 -5.88 -2.99
N PHE A 45 -16.56 -5.49 -3.81
CA PHE A 45 -17.63 -4.59 -3.37
C PHE A 45 -18.54 -5.25 -2.33
N ALA A 46 -18.77 -6.57 -2.41
CA ALA A 46 -19.48 -7.30 -1.36
C ALA A 46 -18.73 -7.22 -0.01
N GLN A 47 -17.41 -7.42 -0.01
CA GLN A 47 -16.57 -7.29 1.18
C GLN A 47 -16.55 -5.85 1.72
N MET A 48 -16.41 -4.86 0.84
CA MET A 48 -16.45 -3.44 1.21
C MET A 48 -17.77 -3.05 1.86
N ASN A 49 -18.90 -3.51 1.31
CA ASN A 49 -20.23 -3.26 1.87
C ASN A 49 -20.42 -3.97 3.22
N ALA A 50 -19.91 -5.19 3.38
CA ALA A 50 -19.95 -5.91 4.64
C ALA A 50 -19.10 -5.20 5.72
N ALA A 51 -17.89 -4.76 5.38
CA ALA A 51 -17.01 -4.00 6.27
C ALA A 51 -17.66 -2.68 6.67
N ARG A 52 -18.26 -1.93 5.73
CA ARG A 52 -18.99 -0.68 6.04
C ARG A 52 -20.13 -0.91 7.02
N LYS A 53 -20.92 -1.99 6.85
CA LYS A 53 -21.99 -2.34 7.79
C LYS A 53 -21.45 -2.63 9.19
N ARG A 54 -20.33 -3.34 9.31
CA ARG A 54 -19.68 -3.59 10.60
C ARG A 54 -19.16 -2.30 11.23
N ALA A 55 -18.50 -1.45 10.45
CA ALA A 55 -17.99 -0.15 10.88
C ALA A 55 -19.10 0.72 11.50
N VAL A 56 -20.24 0.88 10.80
CA VAL A 56 -21.43 1.58 11.31
C VAL A 56 -21.94 0.93 12.61
N ALA A 57 -22.12 -0.40 12.63
CA ALA A 57 -22.64 -1.10 13.80
C ALA A 57 -21.72 -1.03 15.03
N SER A 58 -20.42 -0.84 14.81
CA SER A 58 -19.40 -0.77 15.86
C SER A 58 -18.99 0.66 16.24
N ASP A 59 -19.56 1.70 15.62
CA ASP A 59 -19.17 3.11 15.79
C ASP A 59 -17.65 3.33 15.56
N LYS A 60 -17.13 2.74 14.47
CA LYS A 60 -15.71 2.81 14.10
C LYS A 60 -15.55 3.40 12.71
N LEU A 61 -14.42 4.06 12.46
CA LEU A 61 -14.03 4.41 11.10
C LEU A 61 -13.82 3.17 10.25
N LEU A 62 -14.00 3.30 8.94
CA LEU A 62 -13.71 2.24 7.98
C LEU A 62 -12.35 2.50 7.35
N MET A 63 -11.44 1.52 7.44
CA MET A 63 -10.13 1.59 6.82
C MET A 63 -10.00 0.54 5.70
N TYR A 64 -9.91 1.00 4.46
CA TYR A 64 -9.54 0.14 3.34
C TYR A 64 -8.04 0.22 3.09
N VAL A 65 -7.37 -0.93 3.10
CA VAL A 65 -5.94 -1.04 2.80
C VAL A 65 -5.82 -1.71 1.42
N MET A 66 -5.64 -0.90 0.38
CA MET A 66 -5.45 -1.38 -0.98
C MET A 66 -3.98 -1.73 -1.20
N GLY A 67 -3.64 -3.03 -1.14
CA GLY A 67 -2.26 -3.52 -1.23
C GLY A 67 -2.17 -4.89 -1.90
N ALA A 68 -0.99 -5.51 -1.86
CA ALA A 68 -0.75 -6.82 -2.45
C ALA A 68 0.40 -7.58 -1.76
N ASN A 69 0.40 -8.92 -1.88
CA ASN A 69 1.43 -9.76 -1.26
C ASN A 69 2.82 -9.63 -1.92
N TRP A 70 2.88 -9.30 -3.22
CA TRP A 70 4.15 -9.05 -3.94
C TRP A 70 4.79 -7.70 -3.57
N CYS A 71 4.08 -6.82 -2.85
CA CYS A 71 4.52 -5.47 -2.55
C CYS A 71 5.19 -5.37 -1.18
N HIS A 72 6.49 -5.05 -1.15
CA HIS A 72 7.28 -4.86 0.06
C HIS A 72 6.63 -3.93 1.07
N ASP A 73 6.23 -2.72 0.65
CA ASP A 73 5.58 -1.72 1.50
C ASP A 73 4.21 -2.19 2.01
N SER A 74 3.46 -2.95 1.21
CA SER A 74 2.15 -3.48 1.64
C SER A 74 2.33 -4.48 2.77
N LEU A 75 3.33 -5.35 2.68
CA LEU A 75 3.67 -6.29 3.75
C LEU A 75 4.22 -5.56 4.98
N ALA A 76 5.05 -4.54 4.80
CA ALA A 76 5.58 -3.73 5.90
C ALA A 76 4.45 -3.03 6.67
N PHE A 77 3.47 -2.46 5.96
CA PHE A 77 2.29 -1.84 6.56
C PHE A 77 1.48 -2.84 7.40
N VAL A 78 1.20 -4.05 6.89
CA VAL A 78 0.46 -5.05 7.67
C VAL A 78 1.25 -5.52 8.89
N ARG A 79 2.58 -5.67 8.79
CA ARG A 79 3.43 -5.97 9.96
C ARG A 79 3.38 -4.85 11.00
N MET A 80 3.41 -3.59 10.56
CA MET A 80 3.28 -2.42 11.44
C MET A 80 1.94 -2.42 12.18
N MET A 81 0.82 -2.74 11.49
CA MET A 81 -0.49 -2.88 12.14
C MET A 81 -0.51 -3.98 13.21
N GLY A 82 0.34 -5.01 13.09
CA GLY A 82 0.49 -6.07 14.08
C GLY A 82 1.34 -5.69 15.30
N ASN A 83 1.95 -4.51 15.33
CA ASN A 83 2.59 -3.99 16.54
C ASN A 83 1.52 -3.81 17.64
N PRO A 84 1.74 -4.27 18.90
CA PRO A 84 0.69 -4.26 19.93
C PRO A 84 0.05 -2.90 20.19
N GLU A 85 0.83 -1.82 20.09
CA GLU A 85 0.37 -0.47 20.31
C GLU A 85 -0.52 0.03 19.18
N ILE A 86 -0.11 -0.22 17.94
CA ILE A 86 -0.91 0.13 16.76
C ILE A 86 -2.15 -0.77 16.67
N ALA A 87 -2.01 -2.07 16.92
CA ALA A 87 -3.12 -3.01 16.92
C ALA A 87 -4.22 -2.57 17.89
N ALA A 88 -3.85 -2.20 19.13
CA ALA A 88 -4.82 -1.70 20.11
C ALA A 88 -5.51 -0.40 19.66
N LEU A 89 -4.77 0.52 19.01
CA LEU A 89 -5.32 1.75 18.45
C LEU A 89 -6.30 1.45 17.30
N LEU A 90 -5.95 0.54 16.39
CA LEU A 90 -6.78 0.15 15.26
C LEU A 90 -8.03 -0.60 15.73
N ASP A 91 -7.88 -1.58 16.61
CA ASP A 91 -8.99 -2.36 17.19
C ASP A 91 -10.01 -1.48 17.92
N LYS A 92 -9.56 -0.37 18.49
CA LYS A 92 -10.46 0.58 19.15
C LYS A 92 -11.24 1.43 18.15
N ASN A 93 -10.59 1.92 17.09
CA ASN A 93 -11.13 3.04 16.30
C ASN A 93 -11.51 2.67 14.85
N TYR A 94 -11.08 1.51 14.34
CA TYR A 94 -11.22 1.14 12.94
C TYR A 94 -11.80 -0.26 12.73
N GLU A 95 -12.65 -0.36 11.70
CA GLU A 95 -12.94 -1.61 11.00
C GLU A 95 -12.01 -1.68 9.80
N VAL A 96 -11.08 -2.64 9.78
CA VAL A 96 -10.04 -2.75 8.75
C VAL A 96 -10.41 -3.80 7.72
N LEU A 97 -10.33 -3.45 6.44
CA LEU A 97 -10.43 -4.39 5.32
C LEU A 97 -9.18 -4.30 4.44
N LEU A 98 -8.45 -5.41 4.37
CA LEU A 98 -7.38 -5.59 3.39
C LEU A 98 -8.00 -5.92 2.02
N ILE A 99 -7.71 -5.10 1.03
CA ILE A 99 -8.16 -5.27 -0.35
C ILE A 99 -6.93 -5.60 -1.19
N ASN A 100 -6.93 -6.79 -1.77
CA ASN A 100 -5.89 -7.18 -2.72
C ASN A 100 -6.16 -6.54 -4.08
N VAL A 101 -5.22 -5.73 -4.55
CA VAL A 101 -5.31 -5.02 -5.84
C VAL A 101 -4.92 -5.89 -7.04
N GLY A 102 -4.58 -7.16 -6.80
CA GLY A 102 -4.00 -8.05 -7.80
C GLY A 102 -2.62 -7.56 -8.26
N TYR A 103 -2.29 -7.78 -9.52
CA TYR A 103 -1.22 -7.12 -10.26
C TYR A 103 -1.74 -5.84 -10.94
N PHE A 104 -2.42 -4.99 -10.17
CA PHE A 104 -3.04 -3.70 -10.53
C PHE A 104 -4.43 -3.77 -11.20
N GLU A 105 -5.07 -4.93 -11.28
CA GLU A 105 -6.39 -5.08 -11.90
C GLU A 105 -7.51 -4.47 -11.05
N TYR A 106 -7.46 -4.60 -9.72
CA TYR A 106 -8.57 -4.22 -8.83
C TYR A 106 -8.36 -2.88 -8.16
N ILE A 107 -8.15 -1.82 -8.96
CA ILE A 107 -7.88 -0.47 -8.46
C ILE A 107 -8.96 0.51 -8.87
N ARG A 108 -9.21 0.62 -10.17
CA ARG A 108 -9.96 1.73 -10.79
C ARG A 108 -11.34 1.94 -10.17
N ASP A 109 -12.18 0.91 -10.14
CA ASP A 109 -13.56 1.08 -9.69
C ASP A 109 -13.68 1.32 -8.17
N ILE A 110 -12.62 0.99 -7.41
CA ILE A 110 -12.55 1.25 -5.97
C ILE A 110 -12.16 2.70 -5.72
N ILE A 111 -11.05 3.15 -6.30
CA ILE A 111 -10.48 4.47 -5.99
C ILE A 111 -11.34 5.61 -6.56
N THR A 112 -11.97 5.38 -7.71
CA THR A 112 -12.86 6.36 -8.35
C THR A 112 -14.15 6.61 -7.58
N ARG A 113 -14.66 5.61 -6.83
CA ARG A 113 -15.78 5.80 -5.89
C ARG A 113 -15.46 6.87 -4.83
N TYR A 114 -14.20 6.98 -4.46
CA TYR A 114 -13.71 7.98 -3.50
C TYR A 114 -13.20 9.25 -4.18
N GLY A 115 -13.49 9.43 -5.47
CA GLY A 115 -13.23 10.65 -6.25
C GLY A 115 -11.75 10.91 -6.52
N GLU A 116 -10.94 9.85 -6.54
CA GLU A 116 -9.53 9.87 -6.91
C GLU A 116 -9.34 9.04 -8.19
N PRO A 117 -8.59 9.54 -9.19
CA PRO A 117 -8.56 8.90 -10.49
C PRO A 117 -7.65 7.67 -10.54
N ILE A 118 -6.70 7.54 -9.61
CA ILE A 118 -5.74 6.42 -9.55
C ILE A 118 -5.10 6.32 -8.16
N VAL A 119 -4.45 5.19 -7.87
CA VAL A 119 -3.51 5.06 -6.76
C VAL A 119 -2.07 5.29 -7.24
N TYR A 120 -1.32 6.13 -6.53
CA TYR A 120 0.08 6.43 -6.89
C TYR A 120 1.09 5.47 -6.23
N GLY A 121 0.64 4.54 -5.39
CA GLY A 121 1.47 3.54 -4.74
C GLY A 121 0.64 2.54 -3.94
N THR A 122 1.24 1.41 -3.62
CA THR A 122 0.66 0.40 -2.72
C THR A 122 1.54 0.29 -1.46
N PRO A 123 0.96 0.21 -0.25
CA PRO A 123 -0.46 0.26 0.00
C PRO A 123 -1.01 1.69 -0.17
N THR A 124 -2.23 1.80 -0.69
CA THR A 124 -3.03 3.02 -0.53
C THR A 124 -4.05 2.76 0.58
N VAL A 125 -4.03 3.62 1.60
CA VAL A 125 -4.95 3.52 2.74
C VAL A 125 -6.05 4.55 2.56
N LEU A 126 -7.31 4.13 2.62
CA LEU A 126 -8.47 5.00 2.63
C LEU A 126 -9.06 4.98 4.05
N VAL A 127 -9.16 6.15 4.67
CA VAL A 127 -9.88 6.33 5.94
C VAL A 127 -11.23 6.95 5.61
N VAL A 128 -12.30 6.20 5.88
CA VAL A 128 -13.66 6.52 5.45
C VAL A 128 -14.57 6.64 6.66
N GLU A 129 -15.36 7.71 6.70
CA GLU A 129 -16.47 7.85 7.63
C GLU A 129 -17.63 6.96 7.16
N PRO A 130 -17.97 5.88 7.89
CA PRO A 130 -18.87 4.85 7.37
C PRO A 130 -20.34 5.26 7.30
N GLU A 131 -20.77 6.31 8.01
CA GLU A 131 -22.15 6.83 7.90
C GLU A 131 -22.35 7.53 6.55
N SER A 132 -21.48 8.48 6.24
CA SER A 132 -21.55 9.34 5.06
C SER A 132 -20.85 8.79 3.82
N ASP A 133 -20.09 7.70 3.95
CA ASP A 133 -19.18 7.17 2.92
C ASP A 133 -18.08 8.16 2.50
N ALA A 134 -17.77 9.14 3.34
CA ALA A 134 -16.85 10.21 3.00
C ALA A 134 -15.39 9.84 3.27
N LEU A 135 -14.51 10.11 2.30
CA LEU A 135 -13.06 9.94 2.46
C LEU A 135 -12.47 11.08 3.31
N LEU A 136 -11.86 10.73 4.44
CA LEU A 136 -11.32 11.69 5.42
C LEU A 136 -9.86 12.06 5.14
N ASN A 137 -9.08 11.15 4.57
CA ASN A 137 -7.62 11.28 4.44
C ASN A 137 -7.15 11.66 3.02
N ARG A 138 -8.01 12.31 2.21
CA ARG A 138 -7.69 12.65 0.81
C ARG A 138 -6.35 13.38 0.65
N ALA A 139 -6.06 14.34 1.52
CA ALA A 139 -4.83 15.12 1.48
C ALA A 139 -3.57 14.31 1.82
N THR A 140 -3.71 13.14 2.44
CA THR A 140 -2.62 12.30 2.94
C THR A 140 -2.61 10.90 2.31
N LEU A 141 -3.33 10.68 1.20
CA LEU A 141 -3.32 9.40 0.47
C LEU A 141 -1.90 8.89 0.12
N PRO A 142 -0.94 9.74 -0.30
CA PRO A 142 0.42 9.27 -0.61
C PRO A 142 1.24 8.82 0.62
N PHE A 143 0.76 9.06 1.84
CA PHE A 143 1.55 8.88 3.07
C PHE A 143 2.12 7.47 3.21
N TRP A 144 1.32 6.45 2.89
CA TRP A 144 1.67 5.04 3.09
C TRP A 144 2.39 4.39 1.91
N ARG A 145 2.73 5.13 0.84
CA ARG A 145 3.38 4.55 -0.35
C ARG A 145 4.79 4.00 -0.10
N ASN A 146 5.44 4.45 0.97
CA ASN A 146 6.76 4.01 1.44
C ASN A 146 6.63 3.52 2.89
N ALA A 147 5.68 2.61 3.15
CA ALA A 147 5.31 2.20 4.50
C ALA A 147 6.47 1.52 5.24
N ASP A 148 7.46 0.99 4.53
CA ASP A 148 8.64 0.33 5.12
C ASP A 148 9.54 1.25 5.96
N VAL A 149 9.52 2.55 5.69
CA VAL A 149 10.32 3.56 6.39
C VAL A 149 9.52 4.45 7.34
N ILE A 150 8.20 4.23 7.48
CA ILE A 150 7.36 5.00 8.40
C ILE A 150 7.56 4.50 9.83
N SER A 151 7.86 5.40 10.77
CA SER A 151 8.06 5.05 12.18
C SER A 151 6.75 4.71 12.90
N LEU A 152 6.84 4.03 14.05
CA LEU A 152 5.67 3.77 14.90
C LEU A 152 5.01 5.07 15.38
N ASP A 153 5.79 6.10 15.70
CA ASP A 153 5.24 7.38 16.15
C ASP A 153 4.50 8.12 15.03
N GLN A 154 5.05 8.11 13.81
CA GLN A 154 4.35 8.64 12.64
C GLN A 154 3.08 7.84 12.34
N SER A 155 3.13 6.52 12.49
CA SER A 155 1.99 5.63 12.28
C SER A 155 0.86 5.91 13.27
N ARG A 156 1.18 6.00 14.56
CA ARG A 156 0.25 6.39 15.61
C ARG A 156 -0.36 7.76 15.33
N ALA A 157 0.48 8.78 15.10
CA ALA A 157 0.02 10.13 14.85
C ALA A 157 -0.90 10.23 13.63
N TYR A 158 -0.65 9.41 12.60
CA TYR A 158 -1.51 9.31 11.44
C TYR A 158 -2.91 8.82 11.81
N PHE A 159 -3.03 7.70 12.54
CA PHE A 159 -4.34 7.12 12.89
C PHE A 159 -5.08 7.94 13.96
N GLU A 160 -4.38 8.55 14.91
CA GLU A 160 -4.98 9.42 15.93
C GLU A 160 -5.58 10.71 15.34
N ALA A 161 -5.24 11.08 14.10
CA ALA A 161 -5.76 12.27 13.44
C ALA A 161 -7.22 12.14 12.96
N PHE A 162 -7.84 10.96 13.08
CA PHE A 162 -9.20 10.71 12.61
C PHE A 162 -10.11 10.19 13.72
N SER A 163 -11.40 10.53 13.67
CA SER A 163 -12.41 10.03 14.62
C SER A 163 -13.78 9.84 13.96
N PRO A 164 -14.62 8.89 14.44
CA PRO A 164 -15.99 8.73 13.95
C PRO A 164 -16.80 10.03 14.01
N GLY A 165 -17.67 10.24 13.02
CA GLY A 165 -18.48 11.45 12.88
C GLY A 165 -17.73 12.65 12.29
N GLN A 166 -16.42 12.53 12.07
CA GLN A 166 -15.64 13.56 11.39
C GLN A 166 -16.17 13.79 9.98
N GLN A 167 -16.24 15.07 9.59
CA GLN A 167 -16.56 15.47 8.23
C GLN A 167 -15.26 15.77 7.48
N PRO A 168 -15.19 15.50 6.16
CA PRO A 168 -14.11 16.01 5.34
C PRO A 168 -14.03 17.54 5.45
N PRO A 169 -12.84 18.13 5.28
CA PRO A 169 -12.71 19.58 5.23
C PRO A 169 -13.69 20.19 4.23
N PRO A 170 -14.45 21.24 4.59
CA PRO A 170 -15.39 21.85 3.68
C PRO A 170 -14.67 22.41 2.45
N LYS A 171 -15.28 22.28 1.28
CA LYS A 171 -14.82 22.96 0.08
C LYS A 171 -15.05 24.46 0.30
N GLY A 172 -13.99 25.22 0.55
CA GLY A 172 -14.08 26.67 0.69
C GLY A 172 -14.64 27.35 -0.56
N ILE A 173 -15.20 28.54 -0.41
CA ILE A 173 -15.66 29.37 -1.54
C ILE A 173 -14.44 29.76 -2.38
N ARG A 174 -14.53 29.55 -3.69
CA ARG A 174 -13.45 29.82 -4.65
C ARG A 174 -13.89 30.89 -5.63
N SER A 175 -12.97 31.73 -6.09
CA SER A 175 -13.21 32.58 -7.26
C SER A 175 -13.43 31.71 -8.49
N ALA A 176 -14.16 32.22 -9.49
CA ALA A 176 -14.39 31.50 -10.74
C ALA A 176 -13.06 31.11 -11.43
N VAL A 177 -12.07 32.00 -11.39
CA VAL A 177 -10.73 31.77 -11.97
C VAL A 177 -10.00 30.63 -11.25
N LEU A 178 -10.04 30.60 -9.90
CA LEU A 178 -9.45 29.50 -9.13
C LEU A 178 -10.17 28.18 -9.37
N ALA A 179 -11.49 28.20 -9.47
CA ALA A 179 -12.28 27.00 -9.78
C ALA A 179 -11.87 26.40 -11.14
N GLN A 180 -11.78 27.25 -12.18
CA GLN A 180 -11.36 26.84 -13.51
C GLN A 180 -9.95 26.23 -13.52
N ALA A 181 -8.97 26.87 -12.86
CA ALA A 181 -7.61 26.33 -12.79
C ALA A 181 -7.52 24.97 -12.09
N LEU A 182 -8.32 24.76 -11.03
CA LEU A 182 -8.40 23.46 -10.35
C LEU A 182 -9.07 22.39 -11.22
N ASP A 183 -10.03 22.77 -12.06
CA ASP A 183 -10.64 21.87 -13.03
C ASP A 183 -9.64 21.48 -14.14
N ASP A 184 -8.79 22.41 -14.58
CA ASP A 184 -7.69 22.13 -15.51
C ASP A 184 -6.67 21.15 -14.92
N ILE A 185 -6.30 21.34 -13.65
CA ILE A 185 -5.45 20.38 -12.91
C ILE A 185 -6.12 19.02 -12.80
N THR A 186 -7.43 18.97 -12.53
CA THR A 186 -8.18 17.71 -12.44
C THR A 186 -8.20 16.98 -13.79
N ARG A 187 -8.44 17.70 -14.90
CA ARG A 187 -8.37 17.12 -16.25
C ARG A 187 -6.96 16.61 -16.58
N PHE A 188 -5.92 17.36 -16.17
CA PHE A 188 -4.55 16.91 -16.33
C PHE A 188 -4.28 15.61 -15.58
N GLU A 189 -4.70 15.55 -14.31
CA GLU A 189 -4.56 14.36 -13.46
C GLU A 189 -5.27 13.14 -14.05
N GLN A 190 -6.51 13.30 -14.52
CA GLN A 190 -7.28 12.25 -15.18
C GLN A 190 -6.54 11.71 -16.42
N ARG A 191 -5.97 12.58 -17.27
CA ARG A 191 -5.17 12.13 -18.42
C ARG A 191 -3.94 11.33 -17.99
N GLN A 192 -3.27 11.73 -16.91
CA GLN A 192 -2.12 10.96 -16.41
C GLN A 192 -2.54 9.62 -15.79
N ALA A 193 -3.70 9.57 -15.14
CA ALA A 193 -4.26 8.33 -14.62
C ALA A 193 -4.54 7.32 -15.74
N GLU A 194 -5.17 7.74 -16.84
CA GLU A 194 -5.41 6.84 -17.99
C GLU A 194 -4.11 6.27 -18.57
N ARG A 195 -3.12 7.14 -18.80
CA ARG A 195 -1.79 6.72 -19.26
C ARG A 195 -1.12 5.73 -18.30
N LEU A 196 -1.25 5.97 -17.00
CA LEU A 196 -0.74 5.05 -15.98
C LEU A 196 -1.49 3.72 -15.98
N TYR A 197 -2.80 3.68 -16.18
CA TYR A 197 -3.54 2.43 -16.27
C TYR A 197 -3.09 1.58 -17.45
N GLU A 198 -2.88 2.17 -18.62
CA GLU A 198 -2.34 1.46 -19.79
C GLU A 198 -0.95 0.86 -19.52
N ALA A 199 -0.09 1.61 -18.82
CA ALA A 199 1.23 1.13 -18.42
C ALA A 199 1.17 0.06 -17.32
N LEU A 200 0.28 0.21 -16.34
CA LEU A 200 0.10 -0.72 -15.23
C LEU A 200 -0.51 -2.04 -15.69
N GLU A 201 -1.41 -2.04 -16.68
CA GLU A 201 -1.96 -3.27 -17.27
C GLU A 201 -0.83 -4.13 -17.88
N LYS A 202 0.04 -3.51 -18.69
CA LYS A 202 1.21 -4.20 -19.28
C LYS A 202 2.21 -4.62 -18.21
N LEU A 203 2.47 -3.75 -17.23
CA LEU A 203 3.41 -4.03 -16.14
C LEU A 203 2.89 -5.14 -15.22
N GLY A 204 1.58 -5.23 -15.00
CA GLY A 204 0.93 -6.25 -14.19
C GLY A 204 1.18 -7.65 -14.71
N VAL A 205 1.09 -7.85 -16.03
CA VAL A 205 1.42 -9.13 -16.68
C VAL A 205 2.88 -9.52 -16.41
N LEU A 206 3.81 -8.57 -16.58
CA LEU A 206 5.24 -8.83 -16.34
C LEU A 206 5.53 -9.06 -14.85
N LEU A 207 4.88 -8.30 -13.96
CA LEU A 207 5.03 -8.46 -12.53
C LEU A 207 4.55 -9.85 -12.09
N LYS A 208 3.41 -10.33 -12.60
CA LYS A 208 2.90 -11.67 -12.34
C LYS A 208 3.87 -12.76 -12.80
N ALA A 209 4.44 -12.62 -14.00
CA ALA A 209 5.46 -13.54 -14.48
C ALA A 209 6.70 -13.53 -13.57
N GLN A 210 7.19 -12.35 -13.17
CA GLN A 210 8.33 -12.25 -12.26
C GLN A 210 8.05 -12.86 -10.88
N ASP A 211 6.86 -12.64 -10.33
CA ASP A 211 6.41 -13.20 -9.05
C ASP A 211 6.36 -14.75 -9.10
N ASN A 212 6.05 -15.31 -10.27
CA ASN A 212 6.13 -16.75 -10.56
C ASN A 212 7.55 -17.26 -10.84
N GLY A 213 8.58 -16.43 -10.66
CA GLY A 213 9.99 -16.80 -10.82
C GLY A 213 10.55 -16.63 -12.23
N GLU A 214 9.78 -16.04 -13.16
CA GLU A 214 10.26 -15.72 -14.51
C GLU A 214 11.14 -14.46 -14.51
N LYS A 215 11.80 -14.17 -15.65
CA LYS A 215 12.62 -12.97 -15.85
C LYS A 215 12.17 -12.20 -17.09
N PRO A 216 11.03 -11.50 -17.03
CA PRO A 216 10.47 -10.84 -18.21
C PRO A 216 11.38 -9.73 -18.73
N GLU A 217 11.48 -9.63 -20.05
CA GLU A 217 12.41 -8.72 -20.71
C GLU A 217 12.16 -7.25 -20.32
N GLY A 218 13.21 -6.60 -19.84
CA GLY A 218 13.18 -5.18 -19.46
C GLY A 218 12.19 -4.85 -18.35
N PHE A 219 11.76 -5.82 -17.54
CA PHE A 219 10.81 -5.59 -16.44
C PHE A 219 11.25 -4.42 -15.55
N MET A 220 12.47 -4.44 -15.03
CA MET A 220 12.96 -3.39 -14.12
C MET A 220 13.02 -2.01 -14.78
N GLN A 221 13.29 -1.94 -16.09
CA GLN A 221 13.28 -0.66 -16.81
C GLN A 221 11.85 -0.09 -16.88
N LYS A 222 10.87 -0.93 -17.23
CA LYS A 222 9.45 -0.55 -17.31
C LYS A 222 8.89 -0.21 -15.92
N TRP A 223 9.25 -1.00 -14.91
CA TRP A 223 8.93 -0.77 -13.50
C TRP A 223 9.42 0.60 -13.03
N ASN A 224 10.70 0.89 -13.23
CA ASN A 224 11.32 2.15 -12.82
C ASN A 224 10.73 3.35 -13.58
N ASN A 225 10.40 3.19 -14.87
CA ASN A 225 9.75 4.21 -15.67
C ASN A 225 8.36 4.59 -15.09
N VAL A 226 7.51 3.61 -14.79
CA VAL A 226 6.19 3.84 -14.18
C VAL A 226 6.31 4.39 -12.75
N ALA A 227 7.23 3.85 -11.94
CA ALA A 227 7.49 4.32 -10.58
C ALA A 227 7.93 5.79 -10.56
N LYS A 228 8.80 6.21 -11.49
CA LYS A 228 9.23 7.60 -11.63
C LYS A 228 8.05 8.55 -11.89
N MET A 229 7.17 8.21 -12.83
CA MET A 229 5.99 9.04 -13.12
C MET A 229 5.03 9.10 -11.93
N ARG A 230 4.69 7.96 -11.30
CA ARG A 230 3.82 7.93 -10.11
C ARG A 230 4.38 8.76 -8.96
N GLY A 231 5.69 8.70 -8.73
CA GLY A 231 6.36 9.52 -7.72
C GLY A 231 6.27 11.02 -8.01
N ALA A 232 6.52 11.43 -9.26
CA ALA A 232 6.53 12.83 -9.67
C ALA A 232 5.13 13.49 -9.63
N ILE A 233 4.10 12.82 -10.16
CA ILE A 233 2.75 13.40 -10.30
C ILE A 233 2.22 13.93 -8.96
N THR A 234 2.36 13.18 -7.88
CA THR A 234 1.84 13.61 -6.57
C THR A 234 2.42 14.96 -6.10
N GLY A 235 3.72 15.18 -6.28
CA GLY A 235 4.38 16.44 -5.93
C GLY A 235 4.03 17.56 -6.90
N ASP A 236 3.96 17.25 -8.19
CA ASP A 236 3.63 18.23 -9.23
C ASP A 236 2.19 18.74 -9.09
N LEU A 237 1.22 17.87 -8.80
CA LEU A 237 -0.16 18.26 -8.53
C LEU A 237 -0.26 19.17 -7.30
N GLN A 238 0.50 18.89 -6.24
CA GLN A 238 0.56 19.75 -5.06
C GLN A 238 1.13 21.13 -5.43
N ALA A 239 2.20 21.17 -6.22
CA ALA A 239 2.83 22.41 -6.67
C ALA A 239 1.90 23.24 -7.57
N LEU A 240 1.19 22.59 -8.50
CA LEU A 240 0.19 23.22 -9.38
C LEU A 240 -0.96 23.84 -8.58
N ARG A 241 -1.54 23.08 -7.64
CA ARG A 241 -2.62 23.56 -6.77
C ARG A 241 -2.17 24.74 -5.90
N ALA A 242 -0.96 24.66 -5.34
CA ALA A 242 -0.38 25.75 -4.54
C ALA A 242 -0.11 27.00 -5.38
N ARG A 243 0.35 26.85 -6.63
CA ARG A 243 0.55 27.97 -7.56
C ARG A 243 -0.77 28.64 -7.92
N ALA A 244 -1.79 27.87 -8.30
CA ALA A 244 -3.12 28.39 -8.60
C ALA A 244 -3.71 29.17 -7.42
N ALA A 245 -3.59 28.64 -6.20
CA ALA A 245 -4.06 29.32 -4.99
C ALA A 245 -3.33 30.65 -4.74
N ARG A 246 -2.01 30.71 -4.95
CA ARG A 246 -1.23 31.95 -4.79
C ARG A 246 -1.62 33.02 -5.82
N GLN A 247 -1.75 32.65 -7.09
CA GLN A 247 -2.16 33.58 -8.16
C GLN A 247 -3.58 34.13 -7.89
N ALA A 248 -4.51 33.26 -7.50
CA ALA A 248 -5.86 33.67 -7.12
C ALA A 248 -5.87 34.65 -5.92
N ALA A 249 -5.06 34.39 -4.89
CA ALA A 249 -4.93 35.26 -3.72
C ALA A 249 -4.29 36.61 -4.05
N ALA A 250 -3.46 36.68 -5.10
CA ALA A 250 -2.89 37.92 -5.63
C ALA A 250 -3.89 38.74 -6.47
N GLY A 251 -5.12 38.24 -6.69
CA GLY A 251 -6.14 38.93 -7.47
C GLY A 251 -5.96 38.79 -8.99
N GLU A 252 -5.16 37.82 -9.45
CA GLU A 252 -4.98 37.56 -10.87
C GLU A 252 -6.30 37.09 -11.49
N THR A 253 -6.67 37.70 -12.62
CA THR A 253 -7.91 37.39 -13.36
C THR A 253 -7.75 36.23 -14.33
N ASP A 254 -6.53 35.75 -14.52
CA ASP A 254 -6.16 34.63 -15.39
C ASP A 254 -5.01 33.85 -14.72
N ILE A 255 -5.22 32.55 -14.47
CA ILE A 255 -4.26 31.70 -13.76
C ILE A 255 -3.47 30.89 -14.78
N GLN A 256 -2.17 31.17 -14.88
CA GLN A 256 -1.27 30.53 -15.81
C GLN A 256 -0.50 29.38 -15.13
N LEU A 257 -0.73 28.15 -15.61
CA LEU A 257 -0.11 26.93 -15.10
C LEU A 257 0.72 26.24 -16.20
N GLU A 258 1.96 25.90 -15.85
CA GLU A 258 2.81 25.06 -16.69
C GLU A 258 2.65 23.61 -16.24
N PHE A 259 1.99 22.80 -17.07
CA PHE A 259 1.77 21.39 -16.78
C PHE A 259 3.01 20.57 -17.15
N PRO A 260 3.51 19.72 -16.24
CA PRO A 260 4.67 18.89 -16.53
C PRO A 260 4.33 17.82 -17.57
N HIS A 261 5.35 17.36 -18.27
CA HIS A 261 5.27 16.22 -19.18
C HIS A 261 6.00 15.02 -18.56
N TYR A 262 5.42 13.84 -18.72
CA TYR A 262 6.01 12.58 -18.30
C TYR A 262 6.11 11.64 -19.50
N SER A 263 7.19 10.88 -19.57
CA SER A 263 7.36 9.83 -20.57
C SER A 263 7.13 8.45 -19.96
N LEU A 264 6.30 7.64 -20.61
CA LEU A 264 6.07 6.24 -20.30
C LEU A 264 6.64 5.34 -21.40
N PHE A 265 6.95 4.09 -21.06
CA PHE A 265 7.35 3.08 -22.05
C PHE A 265 6.24 2.70 -23.04
N THR A 266 5.03 3.21 -22.82
CA THR A 266 3.84 3.00 -23.66
C THR A 266 3.55 4.16 -24.61
N ASP A 267 4.31 5.26 -24.51
CA ASP A 267 4.18 6.41 -25.42
C ASP A 267 4.68 6.11 -26.84
#